data_AF-A0A4P5UMW1-F1
#
_entry.id   AF-A0A4P5UMW1-F1
#
_cell.length_a   1.000
_cell.length_b   1.000
_cell.length_c   1.000
_cell.angle_alpha   90.00
_cell.angle_beta   90.00
_cell.angle_gamma   90.00
#
_symmetry.space_group_name_H-M   'P 1'
#
loop_
_entity.id
_entity.type
_entity.pdbx_description
1 polymer ?
#
loop_
_entity_poly.entity_id
_entity_poly.type
_entity_poly.pdbx_seq_one_letter_code
_entity_poly.pdbx_strand_id
1 'polypeptide(L)'
;MRLKHRSILTVTLLTIITFGIYQIYWYFITKTEMNVLNGKEYKVPFFLWFFIPIINIWWFWRFAKAIEKSTKGNVGRWAAFFAPVVLGIIGGTTLFIAFGPDNVGGLFTPSRLIYSLCVLIASLLPIYYFQSNLNKYAK
;
A
#
# COMPACT_ATOMS: atom_id res chain seq x y z
N MET A 1 -16.59 14.34 3.22
CA MET A 1 -15.27 14.01 2.63
C MET A 1 -15.51 13.41 1.25
N ARG A 2 -14.80 13.85 0.19
CA ARG A 2 -14.91 13.29 -1.18
C ARG A 2 -13.55 12.69 -1.58
N LEU A 3 -13.51 11.76 -2.55
CA LEU A 3 -12.24 11.27 -3.10
C LEU A 3 -11.44 12.45 -3.62
N LYS A 4 -10.20 12.60 -3.13
CA LYS A 4 -9.35 13.71 -3.53
C LYS A 4 -8.37 13.24 -4.59
N HIS A 5 -8.26 13.99 -5.69
CA HIS A 5 -7.21 13.77 -6.66
C HIS A 5 -5.85 14.02 -5.98
N ARG A 6 -4.98 13.01 -5.97
CA ARG A 6 -3.61 13.14 -5.43
C ARG A 6 -2.61 12.90 -6.53
N SER A 7 -1.61 13.76 -6.60
CA SER A 7 -0.49 13.57 -7.53
C SER A 7 0.27 12.32 -7.11
N ILE A 8 0.43 11.42 -8.06
CA ILE A 8 1.14 10.15 -7.93
C ILE A 8 2.60 10.40 -7.52
N LEU A 9 3.24 11.39 -8.14
CA LEU A 9 4.62 11.78 -7.81
C LEU A 9 4.73 12.20 -6.35
N THR A 10 3.76 12.95 -5.83
CA THR A 10 3.77 13.38 -4.43
C THR A 10 3.64 12.19 -3.48
N VAL A 11 2.78 11.20 -3.79
CA VAL A 11 2.60 9.99 -2.97
C VAL A 11 3.89 9.16 -2.93
N THR A 12 4.53 8.96 -4.09
CA THR A 12 5.80 8.22 -4.20
C THR A 12 6.91 8.94 -3.43
N LEU A 13 7.06 10.25 -3.65
CA LEU A 13 8.13 11.06 -3.05
C LEU A 13 7.98 11.16 -1.53
N LEU A 14 6.76 11.36 -1.00
CA LEU A 14 6.53 11.34 0.45
C LEU A 14 6.80 9.97 1.06
N THR A 15 6.51 8.89 0.33
CA THR A 15 6.79 7.54 0.82
C THR A 15 8.28 7.29 0.99
N ILE A 16 9.09 7.75 0.04
CA ILE A 16 10.55 7.62 0.10
C ILE A 16 11.11 8.49 1.24
N ILE A 17 10.68 9.75 1.34
CA ILE A 17 11.17 10.69 2.36
C ILE A 17 10.82 10.23 3.78
N THR A 18 9.63 9.64 3.96
CA THR A 18 9.15 9.20 5.28
C THR A 18 9.51 7.75 5.60
N PHE A 19 10.40 7.11 4.82
CA PHE A 19 10.80 5.71 4.99
C PHE A 19 9.60 4.74 5.10
N GLY A 20 8.58 4.92 4.25
CA GLY A 20 7.41 4.04 4.22
C GLY A 20 6.29 4.42 5.19
N ILE A 21 6.50 5.34 6.15
CA ILE A 21 5.44 5.77 7.08
C ILE A 21 4.26 6.40 6.34
N TYR A 22 4.52 7.10 5.24
CA TYR A 22 3.44 7.64 4.41
C TYR A 22 2.53 6.57 3.80
N GLN A 23 3.01 5.33 3.56
CA GLN A 23 2.13 4.26 3.07
C GLN A 23 1.02 3.96 4.08
N ILE A 24 1.36 3.93 5.37
CA ILE A 24 0.43 3.72 6.48
C ILE A 24 -0.61 4.85 6.51
N TYR A 25 -0.15 6.10 6.38
CA TYR A 25 -1.05 7.26 6.28
C TYR A 25 -1.97 7.17 5.05
N TRP A 26 -1.43 6.76 3.89
CA TRP A 26 -2.20 6.60 2.66
C TRP A 26 -3.29 5.54 2.82
N TYR A 27 -2.99 4.39 3.43
CA TYR A 27 -4.02 3.38 3.74
C TYR A 27 -5.12 3.95 4.64
N PHE A 28 -4.76 4.72 5.67
CA PHE A 28 -5.73 5.33 6.59
C PHE A 28 -6.64 6.37 5.92
N ILE A 29 -6.11 7.21 5.03
CA ILE A 29 -6.90 8.23 4.37
C ILE A 29 -7.75 7.62 3.25
N THR A 30 -7.18 6.73 2.44
CA THR A 30 -7.88 6.04 1.33
C THR A 30 -9.03 5.19 1.85
N LYS A 31 -8.87 4.44 2.96
CA LYS A 31 -10.00 3.71 3.57
C LYS A 31 -11.09 4.63 4.09
N THR A 32 -10.74 5.82 4.59
CA THR A 32 -11.72 6.80 5.07
C THR A 32 -12.49 7.41 3.90
N GLU A 33 -11.82 7.77 2.81
CA GLU A 33 -12.47 8.29 1.60
C GLU A 33 -13.38 7.24 0.96
N MET A 34 -12.93 5.98 0.84
CA MET A 34 -13.74 4.87 0.34
C MET A 34 -14.93 4.56 1.24
N ASN A 35 -14.78 4.62 2.57
CA ASN A 35 -15.90 4.42 3.50
C ASN A 35 -16.98 5.50 3.35
N VAL A 36 -16.60 6.73 3.03
CA VAL A 36 -17.56 7.80 2.77
C VAL A 36 -18.26 7.60 1.42
N LEU A 37 -17.54 7.13 0.40
CA LEU A 37 -18.12 6.85 -0.92
C LEU A 37 -19.03 5.62 -0.97
N ASN A 38 -18.58 4.51 -0.39
CA ASN A 38 -19.31 3.24 -0.42
C ASN A 38 -20.44 3.20 0.63
N GLY A 39 -20.58 4.23 1.45
CA GLY A 39 -21.61 4.35 2.46
C GLY A 39 -21.58 3.21 3.49
N LYS A 40 -22.76 2.81 3.99
CA LYS A 40 -22.89 1.76 5.02
C LYS A 40 -22.65 0.34 4.49
N GLU A 41 -22.66 0.11 3.17
CA GLU A 41 -22.56 -1.24 2.60
C GLU A 41 -21.19 -1.88 2.84
N TYR A 42 -20.10 -1.11 2.68
CA TYR A 42 -18.73 -1.62 2.78
C TYR A 42 -17.85 -0.72 3.63
N LYS A 43 -18.08 -0.76 4.94
CA LYS A 43 -17.21 -0.10 5.91
C LYS A 43 -15.95 -0.93 6.14
N VAL A 44 -14.80 -0.35 5.81
CA VAL A 44 -13.46 -0.83 6.23
C VAL A 44 -13.29 -0.49 7.73
N PRO A 45 -12.91 -1.47 8.56
CA PRO A 45 -12.76 -1.30 10.01
C PRO A 45 -11.70 -0.27 10.43
N PHE A 46 -11.62 -0.04 11.73
CA PHE A 46 -10.58 0.82 12.32
C PHE A 46 -9.17 0.32 11.94
N PHE A 47 -8.27 1.26 11.62
CA PHE A 47 -6.97 0.97 11.01
C PHE A 47 -6.01 0.21 11.95
N LEU A 48 -6.21 0.30 13.26
CA LEU A 48 -5.38 -0.42 14.25
C LEU A 48 -5.40 -1.95 14.07
N TRP A 49 -6.47 -2.47 13.46
CA TRP A 49 -6.63 -3.90 13.15
C TRP A 49 -5.62 -4.41 12.11
N PHE A 50 -4.94 -3.49 11.42
CA PHE A 50 -3.84 -3.77 10.51
C PHE A 50 -2.61 -4.38 11.20
N PHE A 51 -2.34 -4.05 12.47
CA PHE A 51 -1.13 -4.52 13.16
C PHE A 51 -1.24 -5.96 13.68
N ILE A 52 -2.44 -6.53 13.74
CA ILE A 52 -2.66 -7.88 14.25
C ILE A 52 -2.62 -8.87 13.08
N PRO A 53 -1.66 -9.81 13.01
CA PRO A 53 -1.36 -10.57 11.79
C PRO A 53 -2.55 -11.37 11.21
N ILE A 54 -3.38 -11.98 12.05
CA ILE A 54 -4.57 -12.74 11.61
C ILE A 54 -5.66 -11.81 11.10
N ILE A 55 -5.90 -10.71 11.83
CA ILE A 55 -6.95 -9.74 11.52
C ILE A 55 -6.56 -8.90 10.30
N ASN A 56 -5.26 -8.69 10.07
CA ASN A 56 -4.72 -7.94 8.96
C ASN A 56 -5.20 -8.51 7.61
N ILE A 57 -5.17 -9.83 7.45
CA ILE A 57 -5.65 -10.52 6.24
C ILE A 57 -7.13 -10.20 5.98
N TRP A 58 -7.97 -10.27 7.01
CA TRP A 58 -9.38 -9.92 6.88
C TRP A 58 -9.58 -8.43 6.56
N TRP A 59 -8.78 -7.55 7.17
CA TRP A 59 -8.81 -6.12 6.93
C TRP A 59 -8.44 -5.79 5.47
N PHE A 60 -7.37 -6.39 4.94
CA PHE A 60 -6.97 -6.25 3.54
C PHE A 60 -8.06 -6.70 2.57
N TRP A 61 -8.77 -7.79 2.89
CA TRP A 61 -9.86 -8.28 2.05
C TRP A 61 -11.04 -7.30 2.01
N ARG A 62 -11.39 -6.70 3.16
CA ARG A 62 -12.41 -5.64 3.24
C ARG A 62 -11.96 -4.40 2.48
N PHE A 63 -10.68 -4.05 2.56
CA PHE A 63 -10.09 -2.93 1.81
C PHE A 63 -10.11 -3.18 0.29
N ALA A 64 -9.79 -4.39 -0.16
CA ALA A 64 -9.82 -4.78 -1.58
C ALA A 64 -11.25 -4.71 -2.16
N LYS A 65 -12.26 -5.16 -1.42
CA LYS A 65 -13.68 -4.98 -1.79
C LYS A 65 -14.08 -3.51 -1.92
N ALA A 66 -13.60 -2.67 -1.00
CA ALA A 66 -13.90 -1.25 -1.02
C ALA A 66 -13.31 -0.58 -2.27
N ILE A 67 -12.08 -0.94 -2.67
CA ILE A 67 -11.43 -0.45 -3.90
C ILE A 67 -12.22 -0.89 -5.14
N GLU A 68 -12.56 -2.18 -5.26
CA GLU A 68 -13.31 -2.71 -6.40
C GLU A 68 -14.62 -1.93 -6.61
N LYS A 69 -15.38 -1.70 -5.53
CA LYS A 69 -16.64 -0.95 -5.59
C LYS A 69 -16.43 0.52 -5.94
N SER A 70 -15.47 1.19 -5.30
CA SER A 70 -15.15 2.60 -5.58
C SER A 70 -14.61 2.81 -7.01
N THR A 71 -14.02 1.77 -7.61
CA THR A 71 -13.52 1.77 -8.99
C THR A 71 -14.51 1.14 -9.98
N LYS A 72 -15.77 0.89 -9.57
CA LYS A 72 -16.82 0.26 -10.40
C LYS A 72 -16.40 -1.05 -11.08
N GLY A 73 -15.55 -1.85 -10.44
CA GLY A 73 -15.08 -3.15 -10.93
C GLY A 73 -13.86 -3.10 -11.86
N ASN A 74 -13.28 -1.93 -12.15
CA ASN A 74 -12.08 -1.83 -13.00
C ASN A 74 -10.83 -2.47 -12.34
N VAL A 75 -10.75 -2.39 -11.01
CA VAL A 75 -9.74 -3.09 -10.22
C VAL A 75 -10.38 -4.33 -9.63
N GLY A 76 -9.98 -5.51 -10.12
CA GLY A 76 -10.46 -6.78 -9.61
C GLY A 76 -10.08 -6.99 -8.14
N ARG A 77 -11.02 -7.47 -7.33
CA ARG A 77 -10.82 -7.71 -5.89
C ARG A 77 -9.59 -8.54 -5.55
N TRP A 78 -9.31 -9.56 -6.34
CA TRP A 78 -8.17 -10.46 -6.12
C TRP A 78 -6.85 -9.76 -6.42
N ALA A 79 -6.80 -8.92 -7.46
CA ALA A 79 -5.63 -8.08 -7.73
C ALA A 79 -5.42 -7.06 -6.59
N ALA A 80 -6.50 -6.44 -6.10
CA ALA A 80 -6.45 -5.51 -4.97
C ALA A 80 -6.00 -6.17 -3.66
N PHE A 81 -6.29 -7.46 -3.48
CA PHE A 81 -5.94 -8.22 -2.28
C PHE A 81 -4.51 -8.75 -2.30
N PHE A 82 -4.08 -9.39 -3.40
CA PHE A 82 -2.77 -10.01 -3.47
C PHE A 82 -1.62 -9.02 -3.71
N ALA A 83 -1.88 -7.89 -4.38
CA ALA A 83 -0.83 -6.91 -4.66
C ALA A 83 -0.08 -6.41 -3.39
N PRO A 84 -0.75 -5.98 -2.30
CA PRO A 84 -0.03 -5.60 -1.09
C PRO A 84 0.62 -6.78 -0.34
N VAL A 85 0.05 -8.00 -0.42
CA VAL A 85 0.59 -9.18 0.27
C VAL A 85 1.89 -9.66 -0.37
N VAL A 86 1.90 -9.84 -1.70
CA VAL A 86 3.08 -10.27 -2.46
C VAL A 86 4.25 -9.31 -2.25
N LEU A 87 3.97 -8.00 -2.24
CA LEU A 87 4.99 -7.00 -2.03
C LEU A 87 5.40 -6.81 -0.57
N GLY A 88 4.53 -7.12 0.39
CA GLY A 88 4.92 -7.22 1.81
C GLY A 88 5.98 -8.32 2.03
N ILE A 89 5.83 -9.46 1.33
CA ILE A 89 6.83 -10.55 1.36
C ILE A 89 8.14 -10.11 0.68
N ILE A 90 8.06 -9.46 -0.48
CA ILE A 90 9.25 -8.95 -1.18
C ILE A 90 9.96 -7.87 -0.36
N GLY A 91 9.21 -6.94 0.26
CA GLY A 91 9.75 -5.91 1.15
C GLY A 91 10.39 -6.50 2.41
N GLY A 92 9.73 -7.46 3.05
CA GLY A 92 10.21 -8.13 4.25
C GLY A 92 11.49 -8.93 4.03
N THR A 93 11.56 -9.73 2.95
CA THR A 93 12.78 -10.45 2.56
C THR A 93 13.94 -9.50 2.27
N THR A 94 13.66 -8.35 1.66
CA THR A 94 14.71 -7.34 1.37
C THR A 94 15.24 -6.67 2.63
N LEU A 95 14.37 -6.30 3.57
CA LEU A 95 14.79 -5.78 4.87
C LEU A 95 15.59 -6.82 5.66
N PHE A 96 15.20 -8.09 5.59
CA PHE A 96 15.95 -9.18 6.20
C PHE A 96 17.35 -9.35 5.59
N ILE A 97 17.48 -9.27 4.26
CA ILE A 97 18.79 -9.31 3.59
C ILE A 97 19.63 -8.06 3.92
N ALA A 98 19.01 -6.89 4.06
CA ALA A 98 19.71 -5.63 4.33
C ALA A 98 20.14 -5.47 5.81
N PHE A 99 19.33 -5.94 6.77
CA PHE A 99 19.50 -5.72 8.21
C PHE A 99 19.61 -7.01 9.05
N GLY A 100 19.66 -8.18 8.40
CA GLY A 100 19.81 -9.47 9.07
C GLY A 100 21.08 -9.53 9.96
N PRO A 101 21.04 -10.30 11.06
CA PRO A 101 22.07 -10.29 12.10
C PRO A 101 23.47 -10.74 11.63
N ASP A 102 23.54 -11.44 10.50
CA ASP A 102 24.76 -12.01 9.89
C ASP A 102 25.51 -10.99 8.98
N ASN A 103 25.04 -9.74 8.91
CA ASN A 103 25.51 -8.74 7.96
C ASN A 103 26.61 -7.80 8.51
N VAL A 104 27.86 -8.19 8.36
CA VAL A 104 29.05 -7.46 8.86
C VAL A 104 29.39 -6.17 8.05
N GLY A 105 28.57 -5.78 7.05
CA GLY A 105 28.87 -4.66 6.14
C GLY A 105 27.84 -3.51 6.08
N GLY A 106 26.68 -3.64 6.74
CA GLY A 106 25.61 -2.64 6.64
C GLY A 106 25.22 -2.26 5.20
N LEU A 107 24.52 -1.13 5.03
CA LEU A 107 23.99 -0.61 3.75
C LEU A 107 25.04 -0.29 2.66
N PHE A 108 26.33 -0.58 2.86
CA PHE A 108 27.42 -0.06 2.03
C PHE A 108 27.81 -0.94 0.83
N THR A 109 27.24 -2.14 0.68
CA THR A 109 27.49 -2.95 -0.52
C THR A 109 26.62 -2.46 -1.69
N PRO A 110 27.18 -2.07 -2.85
CA PRO A 110 26.42 -1.47 -3.95
C PRO A 110 25.32 -2.38 -4.52
N SER A 111 25.52 -3.70 -4.51
CA SER A 111 24.48 -4.65 -4.89
C SER A 111 23.24 -4.53 -3.98
N ARG A 112 23.43 -4.41 -2.66
CA ARG A 112 22.36 -4.29 -1.67
C ARG A 112 21.60 -2.98 -1.80
N LEU A 113 22.29 -1.88 -2.11
CA LEU A 113 21.63 -0.60 -2.41
C LEU A 113 20.74 -0.71 -3.63
N ILE A 114 21.24 -1.29 -4.73
CA ILE A 114 20.45 -1.48 -5.96
C ILE A 114 19.22 -2.35 -5.68
N TYR A 115 19.37 -3.48 -4.97
CA TYR A 115 18.25 -4.34 -4.61
C TYR A 115 17.23 -3.63 -3.70
N SER A 116 17.69 -2.87 -2.70
CA SER A 116 16.80 -2.10 -1.81
C SER A 116 16.01 -1.03 -2.57
N LEU A 117 16.64 -0.34 -3.52
CA LEU A 117 15.99 0.66 -4.36
C LEU A 117 14.98 0.01 -5.33
N CYS A 118 15.35 -1.09 -5.98
CA CYS A 118 14.43 -1.85 -6.84
C CYS A 118 13.19 -2.33 -6.10
N VAL A 119 13.36 -2.81 -4.86
CA VAL A 119 12.25 -3.29 -4.03
C VAL A 119 11.38 -2.15 -3.51
N LEU A 120 11.99 -1.03 -3.12
CA LEU A 120 11.24 0.18 -2.76
C LEU A 120 10.40 0.66 -3.95
N ILE A 121 10.96 0.72 -5.15
CA ILE A 121 10.24 1.09 -6.37
C ILE A 121 9.12 0.10 -6.68
N ALA A 122 9.39 -1.22 -6.58
CA ALA A 122 8.40 -2.26 -6.83
C ALA A 122 7.23 -2.21 -5.83
N SER A 123 7.50 -1.89 -4.56
CA SER A 123 6.48 -1.74 -3.51
C SER A 123 5.49 -0.60 -3.77
N LEU A 124 5.86 0.37 -4.61
CA LEU A 124 5.05 1.54 -4.95
C LEU A 124 4.15 1.30 -6.18
N LEU A 125 4.38 0.24 -6.96
CA LEU A 125 3.61 -0.07 -8.17
C LEU A 125 2.11 -0.32 -7.94
N PRO A 126 1.66 -1.04 -6.88
CA PRO A 126 0.24 -1.19 -6.62
C PRO A 126 -0.41 0.11 -6.17
N ILE A 127 0.30 0.89 -5.36
CA ILE A 127 -0.20 2.20 -4.90
C ILE A 127 -0.35 3.11 -6.12
N TYR A 128 0.62 3.10 -7.04
CA TYR A 128 0.52 3.76 -8.33
C TYR A 128 -0.71 3.29 -9.13
N TYR A 129 -0.89 1.98 -9.25
CA TYR A 129 -2.00 1.38 -10.00
C TYR A 129 -3.37 1.72 -9.38
N PHE A 130 -3.51 1.62 -8.06
CA PHE A 130 -4.74 1.97 -7.35
C PHE A 130 -4.99 3.48 -7.40
N GLN A 131 -3.98 4.31 -7.14
CA GLN A 131 -4.14 5.77 -7.17
C GLN A 131 -4.48 6.28 -8.58
N SER A 132 -3.86 5.73 -9.62
CA SER A 132 -4.18 6.06 -11.02
C SER A 132 -5.63 5.74 -11.35
N ASN A 133 -6.12 4.57 -10.93
CA ASN A 133 -7.51 4.21 -11.14
C ASN A 133 -8.47 5.02 -10.27
N LEU A 134 -8.16 5.28 -8.99
CA LEU A 134 -8.99 6.11 -8.11
C LEU A 134 -9.09 7.56 -8.61
N ASN A 135 -8.00 8.12 -9.14
CA ASN A 135 -7.99 9.48 -9.70
C ASN A 135 -8.95 9.63 -10.89
N LYS A 136 -9.19 8.57 -11.69
CA LYS A 136 -10.18 8.60 -12.78
C LYS A 136 -11.62 8.79 -12.29
N TYR A 137 -11.88 8.46 -11.02
CA TYR A 137 -13.21 8.53 -10.41
C TYR A 137 -13.30 9.59 -9.30
N ALA A 138 -12.21 10.30 -9.01
CA ALA A 138 -12.21 11.46 -8.13
C ALA A 138 -12.79 12.67 -8.90
N LYS A 139 -13.99 13.13 -8.50
CA LYS A 139 -14.66 14.33 -9.01
C LYS A 139 -14.59 15.46 -7.99
#